data_AF-A0A0V0GRR1-F1
#
_entry.id   AF-A0A0V0GRR1-F1
#
_cell.length_a   1.000
_cell.length_b   1.000
_cell.length_c   1.000
_cell.angle_alpha   90.00
_cell.angle_beta   90.00
_cell.angle_gamma   90.00
#
_symmetry.space_group_name_H-M   'P 1'
#
loop_
_entity.id
_entity.type
_entity.pdbx_description
1 polymer ?
#
loop_
_entity_poly.entity_id
_entity_poly.type
_entity_poly.pdbx_seq_one_letter_code
_entity_poly.pdbx_strand_id
1 'polypeptide(L)' 'MVNAMCNSVNYTVLINGSATESFDVAKGLRQGDPISPYIFAIVMEYLSKNLNNLKTEKSFKFHPR' A
#
# COMPACT_ATOMS: atom_id res chain seq x y z
N MET A 1 -10.21 14.42 -26.21
CA MET A 1 -10.11 13.05 -25.65
C MET A 1 -8.65 12.63 -25.71
N VAL A 2 -7.83 13.02 -24.72
CA VAL A 2 -6.41 12.64 -24.66
C VAL A 2 -6.30 11.40 -23.79
N ASN A 3 -6.07 10.24 -24.41
CA ASN A 3 -5.87 8.98 -23.69
C ASN A 3 -4.38 8.89 -23.30
N ALA A 4 -4.03 9.34 -22.10
CA ALA A 4 -2.67 9.21 -21.59
C ALA A 4 -2.44 7.77 -21.10
N MET A 5 -1.97 6.89 -21.98
CA MET A 5 -1.46 5.57 -21.62
C MET A 5 -0.11 5.71 -20.92
N CYS A 6 -0.15 5.92 -19.61
CA CYS A 6 1.01 5.81 -18.74
C CYS A 6 1.32 4.32 -18.52
N ASN A 7 2.18 3.73 -19.35
CA ASN A 7 2.41 2.27 -19.36
C ASN A 7 3.48 1.77 -18.37
N SER A 8 4.36 2.60 -17.79
CA SER A 8 5.20 2.25 -16.63
C SER A 8 5.91 3.51 -16.15
N VAL A 9 5.75 3.87 -14.87
CA VAL A 9 6.53 4.93 -14.24
C VAL A 9 7.55 4.25 -13.35
N ASN A 10 8.82 4.41 -13.70
CA ASN A 10 9.94 3.95 -12.88
C ASN A 10 10.25 5.00 -11.82
N TYR A 11 10.28 4.60 -10.55
CA TYR A 11 10.59 5.48 -9.44
C TYR A 11 11.94 5.11 -8.84
N THR A 12 12.68 6.14 -8.41
CA THR A 12 13.93 6.00 -7.68
C THR A 12 13.81 6.82 -6.41
N VAL A 13 14.14 6.23 -5.26
CA VAL A 13 14.11 6.91 -3.97
C VAL A 13 15.51 7.41 -3.65
N LEU A 14 15.64 8.67 -3.25
CA LEU A 14 16.90 9.23 -2.77
C LEU A 14 16.96 9.06 -1.25
N ILE A 15 17.93 8.28 -0.76
CA ILE A 15 18.19 8.10 0.66
C ILE A 15 19.56 8.71 0.95
N ASN A 16 19.60 9.78 1.75
CA ASN A 16 20.83 10.51 2.11
C ASN A 16 21.66 10.97 0.90
N GLY A 17 21.01 11.36 -0.19
CA GLY A 17 21.68 11.83 -1.42
C GLY A 17 22.10 10.71 -2.38
N SER A 18 21.99 9.44 -1.97
CA SER A 18 22.21 8.30 -2.84
C SER A 18 20.89 7.81 -3.42
N ALA A 19 20.81 7.75 -4.75
CA ALA A 19 19.68 7.19 -5.47
C ALA A 19 19.67 5.66 -5.32
N THR A 20 18.54 5.07 -4.93
CA THR A 20 18.34 3.62 -4.91
C THR A 20 18.10 3.08 -6.32
N GLU A 21 18.15 1.77 -6.49
CA GLU A 21 17.74 1.14 -7.74
C GLU A 21 16.30 1.53 -8.09
N SER A 22 16.05 1.75 -9.39
CA SER A 22 14.73 2.08 -9.90
C SER A 22 13.83 0.86 -9.81
N PHE A 23 12.61 1.07 -9.31
CA PHE A 23 11.59 0.03 -9.24
C PHE A 23 10.32 0.47 -9.99
N ASP A 24 9.72 -0.49 -10.67
CA ASP A 24 8.40 -0.32 -11.28
C ASP A 24 7.36 -0.27 -10.16
N VAL A 25 6.79 0.90 -9.93
CA VAL A 25 5.63 1.01 -9.05
C VAL A 25 4.41 0.56 -9.85
N ALA A 26 3.83 -0.57 -9.46
CA ALA A 26 2.46 -0.90 -9.83
C ALA A 26 1.55 0.18 -9.24
N LYS A 27 1.19 1.19 -10.07
CA LYS A 27 0.30 2.34 -9.78
C LYS A 27 -0.26 2.31 -8.36
N GLY A 28 0.54 2.77 -7.40
CA GLY A 28 0.03 3.10 -6.07
C GLY A 28 -1.05 4.15 -6.23
N LEU A 29 -2.09 4.11 -5.37
CA LEU A 29 -3.17 5.08 -5.42
C LEU A 29 -2.58 6.48 -5.27
N ARG A 30 -2.67 7.30 -6.33
CA ARG A 30 -2.12 8.66 -6.32
C ARG A 30 -2.80 9.42 -5.19
N GLN A 31 -2.04 9.82 -4.17
CA GLN A 31 -2.52 10.78 -3.18
C GLN A 31 -2.90 12.05 -3.94
N GLY A 32 -4.21 12.31 -4.01
CA GLY A 32 -4.80 13.33 -4.89
C GLY A 32 -6.08 12.86 -5.59
N ASP A 33 -6.32 11.54 -5.70
CA ASP A 33 -7.61 11.05 -6.14
C ASP A 33 -8.64 11.09 -4.99
N PRO A 34 -9.83 11.68 -5.19
CA PRO A 34 -10.86 11.82 -4.15
C PRO A 34 -11.38 10.47 -3.63
N ILE A 35 -11.07 9.37 -4.33
CA ILE A 35 -11.45 7.99 -3.98
C ILE A 35 -10.43 7.33 -3.03
N SER A 36 -9.23 7.91 -2.89
CA SER A 36 -8.15 7.33 -2.07
C SER A 36 -8.50 7.10 -0.60
N PRO A 37 -9.16 8.05 0.09
CA PRO A 37 -9.58 7.84 1.47
C PRO A 37 -10.61 6.71 1.61
N TYR A 38 -11.47 6.53 0.60
CA TYR A 38 -12.54 5.53 0.64
C TYR A 38 -11.98 4.11 0.47
N ILE A 39 -11.06 3.91 -0.49
CA ILE A 39 -10.37 2.63 -0.67
C ILE A 39 -9.52 2.32 0.57
N PHE A 40 -8.82 3.31 1.12
CA PHE A 40 -8.07 3.14 2.35
C PHE A 40 -8.96 2.68 3.51
N ALA A 41 -10.13 3.32 3.70
CA ALA A 41 -11.08 2.93 4.74
C ALA A 41 -11.55 1.47 4.58
N ILE A 42 -11.89 1.04 3.36
CA ILE A 42 -12.32 -0.34 3.06
C ILE A 42 -11.19 -1.33 3.37
N VAL A 43 -9.96 -1.04 2.94
CA VAL A 43 -8.80 -1.90 3.20
C VAL A 43 -8.54 -2.01 4.70
N MET A 44 -8.63 -0.90 5.44
CA MET A 44 -8.43 -0.90 6.89
C MET A 44 -9.54 -1.64 7.64
N GLU A 45 -10.78 -1.57 7.17
CA GLU A 45 -11.89 -2.35 7.74
C GLU A 45 -11.65 -3.86 7.55
N TYR A 46 -11.28 -4.27 6.34
CA TYR A 46 -10.98 -5.67 6.04
C TYR A 46 -9.76 -6.16 6.84
N LEU A 47 -8.69 -5.35 6.90
CA LEU A 47 -7.51 -5.67 7.71
C LEU A 47 -7.87 -5.84 9.19
N SER A 48 -8.69 -4.95 9.75
CA SER A 48 -9.14 -5.02 11.14
C SER A 48 -9.96 -6.29 11.42
N LYS A 49 -10.84 -6.69 10.49
CA LYS A 49 -11.59 -7.96 10.57
C LYS A 49 -10.63 -9.15 10.58
N ASN A 50 -9.65 -9.19 9.67
CA ASN A 50 -8.66 -10.27 9.61
C ASN A 50 -7.82 -10.35 10.88
N LEU A 51 -7.36 -9.21 11.41
CA LEU A 51 -6.62 -9.16 12.66
C LEU A 51 -7.45 -9.64 13.86
N ASN A 52 -8.75 -9.34 13.89
CA ASN A 52 -9.64 -9.87 14.92
C ASN A 52 -9.88 -11.37 14.77
N ASN A 53 -9.99 -11.88 13.54
CA ASN A 53 -10.08 -13.32 13.29
C ASN A 53 -8.78 -14.04 13.69
N LEU A 54 -7.62 -13.45 13.44
CA LEU A 54 -6.34 -13.99 13.89
C LEU A 54 -6.25 -14.14 15.42
N LYS A 55 -6.95 -13.31 16.21
CA LYS A 55 -7.01 -13.53 17.67
C LYS A 55 -7.73 -14.82 18.06
N THR A 56 -8.61 -15.34 17.19
CA THR A 56 -9.34 -16.59 17.42
C THR A 56 -8.57 -17.81 16.91
N GLU A 57 -7.53 -17.60 16.10
CA GLU A 57 -6.64 -18.66 15.63
C GLU A 57 -5.79 -19.19 16.80
N LYS A 58 -5.86 -20.50 17.05
CA LYS A 58 -5.12 -21.17 18.13
C LYS A 58 -3.60 -21.07 17.99
N SER A 59 -3.12 -20.84 16.77
CA SER A 59 -1.70 -20.71 16.44
C SER A 59 -1.17 -19.28 16.65
N PHE A 60 -2.05 -18.29 16.75
CA PHE A 60 -1.65 -16.89 16.92
C PHE A 60 -1.16 -16.66 18.34
N LYS A 61 0.06 -16.10 18.46
CA LYS A 61 0.68 -15.75 19.73
C LYS A 61 1.16 -14.31 19.66
N PHE A 62 0.80 -13.53 20.68
CA PHE A 62 1.36 -12.19 20.84
C PHE A 62 2.86 -12.29 21.13
N HIS A 63 3.63 -11.34 20.59
CA HIS A 63 5.04 -11.22 20.95
C HIS A 63 5.13 -10.92 22.46
N PRO A 64 5.98 -11.66 23.22
CA PRO A 64 6.19 -11.38 24.63
C PRO A 64 6.68 -9.94 24.82
N ARG A 65 6.20 -9.27 25.87
CA ARG A 65 6.59 -7.89 26.22
C ARG A 65 7.90 -7.87 27.00
#